data_AF-A0A2S7WW73-F1
#
_entry.id   AF-A0A2S7WW73-F1
#
_cell.length_a   1.000
_cell.length_b   1.000
_cell.length_c   1.000
_cell.angle_alpha   90.00
_cell.angle_beta   90.00
_cell.angle_gamma   90.00
#
_symmetry.space_group_name_H-M   'P 1'
#
loop_
_entity.id
_entity.type
_entity.pdbx_description
1 polymer ?
#
loop_
_entity_poly.entity_id
_entity_poly.type
_entity_poly.pdbx_seq_one_letter_code
_entity_poly.pdbx_strand_id
1 'polypeptide(L)'
;MQTRDYDDYIYIPSILGFRKVNDIGNEIFVHQETDGYCNIYADNISVSYLHSMNELQINSIHFFEDHHKNIFEVLLAHLSKNFKNPKLELGFRHVNVVDENEICNSEYVFIDSTKKKVKITMHQLKLIN
;
A
#
# COMPACT_ATOMS: atom_id res chain seq x y z
N MET A 1 -5.60 10.75 23.26
CA MET A 1 -4.40 9.90 23.26
C MET A 1 -3.81 10.00 21.86
N GLN A 2 -2.72 10.72 21.67
CA GLN A 2 -2.09 10.86 20.35
C GLN A 2 -0.61 11.16 20.57
N THR A 3 0.26 10.20 20.26
CA THR A 3 1.73 10.36 20.35
C THR A 3 2.44 9.30 19.51
N ARG A 4 2.04 9.13 18.25
CA ARG A 4 2.93 8.49 17.27
C ARG A 4 2.94 9.42 16.06
N ASP A 5 4.07 10.08 15.85
CA ASP A 5 4.31 10.83 14.62
C ASP A 5 4.51 9.77 13.53
N TYR A 6 3.62 9.75 12.55
CA TYR A 6 3.76 8.87 11.40
C TYR A 6 4.63 9.57 10.36
N ASP A 7 5.75 8.93 10.01
CA ASP A 7 6.39 9.22 8.73
C ASP A 7 5.43 8.72 7.65
N ASP A 8 5.23 9.52 6.60
CA ASP A 8 4.45 9.06 5.47
C ASP A 8 5.20 8.03 4.63
N TYR A 9 6.51 7.93 4.82
CA TYR A 9 7.37 6.95 4.18
C TYR A 9 7.79 5.83 5.13
N ILE A 10 7.28 4.61 4.91
CA ILE A 10 7.63 3.46 5.75
C ILE A 10 8.42 2.40 4.99
N TYR A 11 9.35 1.75 5.68
CA TYR A 11 10.10 0.63 5.12
C TYR A 11 9.31 -0.67 5.18
N ILE A 12 9.19 -1.35 4.04
CA ILE A 12 8.47 -2.61 3.85
C ILE A 12 9.35 -3.58 3.04
N PRO A 13 10.12 -4.47 3.68
CA PRO A 13 10.94 -5.46 2.98
C PRO A 13 10.18 -6.29 1.94
N SER A 14 8.89 -6.56 2.19
CA SER A 14 8.04 -7.41 1.35
C SER A 14 7.83 -6.85 -0.06
N ILE A 15 8.01 -5.54 -0.25
CA ILE A 15 7.88 -4.90 -1.57
C ILE A 15 9.18 -4.92 -2.38
N LEU A 16 10.30 -5.36 -1.80
CA LEU A 16 11.51 -5.61 -2.60
C LEU A 16 11.18 -6.60 -3.73
N GLY A 17 11.74 -6.32 -4.90
CA GLY A 17 11.49 -6.96 -6.18
C GLY A 17 10.44 -6.27 -7.04
N PHE A 18 9.54 -5.45 -6.46
CA PHE A 18 8.62 -4.63 -7.26
C PHE A 18 9.38 -3.51 -8.00
N ARG A 19 8.82 -3.02 -9.10
CA ARG A 19 9.40 -1.89 -9.85
C ARG A 19 9.29 -0.59 -9.07
N LYS A 20 10.33 0.23 -9.14
CA LYS A 20 10.31 1.57 -8.56
C LYS A 20 9.25 2.41 -9.27
N VAL A 21 8.43 3.10 -8.51
CA VAL A 21 7.49 4.09 -9.02
C VAL A 21 8.21 5.45 -9.06
N ASN A 22 7.95 6.27 -10.08
CA ASN A 22 8.49 7.62 -10.14
C ASN A 22 7.92 8.52 -9.02
N ASP A 23 8.56 9.67 -8.80
CA ASP A 23 8.21 10.57 -7.70
C ASP A 23 6.78 11.15 -7.84
N ILE A 24 6.27 11.26 -9.08
CA ILE A 24 4.90 11.71 -9.37
C ILE A 24 3.87 10.61 -9.04
N GLY A 25 4.31 9.36 -8.92
CA GLY A 25 3.44 8.23 -8.60
C GLY A 25 2.53 7.83 -9.76
N ASN A 26 2.96 7.97 -11.01
CA ASN A 26 2.13 7.69 -12.20
C ASN A 26 2.78 6.75 -13.23
N GLU A 27 4.04 6.38 -13.04
CA GLU A 27 4.72 5.41 -13.91
C GLU A 27 5.76 4.60 -13.13
N ILE A 28 6.21 3.50 -13.72
CA ILE A 28 7.24 2.64 -13.15
C ILE A 28 8.53 2.70 -13.95
N PHE A 29 9.67 2.61 -13.26
CA PHE A 29 10.96 2.36 -13.87
C PHE A 29 11.15 0.86 -14.04
N VAL A 30 10.88 0.35 -15.25
CA VAL A 30 10.91 -1.09 -15.57
C VAL A 30 12.26 -1.77 -15.32
N HIS A 31 13.35 -1.00 -15.25
CA HIS A 31 14.71 -1.51 -15.00
C HIS A 31 15.22 -1.26 -13.58
N GLN A 32 14.40 -0.66 -12.71
CA GLN A 32 14.79 -0.31 -11.35
C GLN A 32 13.83 -0.95 -10.35
N GLU A 33 14.38 -1.56 -9.33
CA GLU A 33 13.63 -2.09 -8.19
C GLU A 33 13.31 -0.96 -7.20
N THR A 34 12.20 -1.10 -6.47
CA THR A 34 11.94 -0.25 -5.30
C THR A 34 13.06 -0.38 -4.27
N ASP A 35 13.28 0.69 -3.51
CA ASP A 35 14.18 0.74 -2.36
C ASP A 35 13.55 0.12 -1.09
N GLY A 36 12.34 -0.41 -1.22
CA GLY A 36 11.64 -1.09 -0.14
C GLY A 36 10.70 -0.18 0.65
N TYR A 37 10.56 1.09 0.28
CA TYR A 37 9.69 2.02 0.99
C TYR A 37 8.38 2.30 0.25
N CYS A 38 7.33 2.62 1.01
CA CYS A 38 6.06 3.05 0.44
C CYS A 38 5.46 4.22 1.23
N ASN A 39 4.54 4.92 0.55
CA ASN A 39 3.74 5.93 1.19
C ASN A 39 2.48 5.34 1.86
N ILE A 40 2.10 5.90 3.01
CA ILE A 40 0.83 5.62 3.68
C ILE A 40 -0.06 6.87 3.65
N TYR A 41 -1.33 6.65 3.32
CA TYR A 41 -2.38 7.67 3.38
C TYR A 41 -3.53 7.18 4.26
N ALA A 42 -4.26 8.12 4.85
CA ALA A 42 -5.60 7.87 5.37
C ALA A 42 -6.57 8.87 4.72
N ASP A 43 -7.65 8.34 4.14
CA ASP A 43 -8.62 9.07 3.32
C ASP A 43 -7.97 9.95 2.23
N ASN A 44 -6.91 9.43 1.61
CA ASN A 44 -6.08 10.10 0.59
C ASN A 44 -5.24 11.29 1.09
N ILE A 45 -5.16 11.50 2.40
CA ILE A 45 -4.26 12.48 3.02
C ILE A 45 -3.05 11.72 3.55
N SER A 46 -1.83 12.19 3.23
CA SER A 46 -0.61 11.56 3.73
C SER A 46 -0.60 11.64 5.26
N VAL A 47 -0.27 10.53 5.91
CA VAL A 47 -0.41 10.39 7.37
C VAL A 47 0.46 11.37 8.15
N SER A 48 1.54 11.86 7.55
CA SER A 48 2.42 12.89 8.14
C SER A 48 1.76 14.29 8.18
N TYR A 49 0.74 14.53 7.35
CA TYR A 49 -0.02 15.80 7.35
C TYR A 49 -1.31 15.74 8.17
N LEU A 50 -1.67 14.60 8.75
CA LEU A 50 -2.90 14.47 9.52
C LEU A 50 -2.71 14.99 10.95
N HIS A 51 -3.50 16.00 11.30
CA HIS A 51 -3.54 16.52 12.67
C HIS A 51 -4.21 15.54 13.65
N SER A 52 -5.09 14.67 13.17
CA SER A 52 -5.74 13.63 13.95
C SER A 52 -6.22 12.49 13.05
N MET A 53 -6.14 11.26 13.55
CA MET A 53 -6.76 10.06 12.97
C MET A 53 -7.67 9.43 14.00
N ASN A 54 -8.75 8.79 13.55
CA ASN A 54 -9.62 8.05 14.44
C ASN A 54 -8.99 6.71 14.84
N GLU A 55 -9.55 6.06 15.86
CA GLU A 55 -8.99 4.81 16.40
C GLU A 55 -8.98 3.67 15.37
N LEU A 56 -9.97 3.60 14.48
CA LEU A 56 -10.03 2.59 13.43
C LEU A 56 -8.91 2.77 12.40
N GLN A 57 -8.65 4.02 11.98
CA GLN A 57 -7.56 4.35 11.07
C GLN A 57 -6.21 3.99 11.67
N ILE A 58 -5.96 4.38 12.92
CA ILE A 58 -4.73 4.06 13.66
C ILE A 58 -4.54 2.54 13.74
N ASN A 59 -5.60 1.81 14.10
CA ASN A 59 -5.55 0.35 14.21
C ASN A 59 -5.27 -0.32 12.86
N SER A 60 -5.82 0.19 11.76
CA SER A 60 -5.55 -0.33 10.42
C SER A 60 -4.10 -0.06 9.97
N ILE A 61 -3.54 1.10 10.29
CA ILE A 61 -2.12 1.40 10.01
C ILE A 61 -1.22 0.46 10.81
N HIS A 62 -1.47 0.31 12.11
CA HIS A 62 -0.70 -0.62 12.95
C HIS A 62 -0.81 -2.06 12.45
N PHE A 63 -2.02 -2.50 12.08
CA PHE A 63 -2.20 -3.82 11.50
C PHE A 63 -1.34 -4.01 10.25
N PHE A 64 -1.30 -3.02 9.37
CA PHE A 64 -0.45 -3.05 8.18
C PHE A 64 1.04 -3.12 8.52
N GLU A 65 1.54 -2.28 9.43
CA GLU A 65 2.93 -2.30 9.89
C GLU A 65 3.32 -3.66 10.48
N ASP A 66 2.46 -4.25 11.31
CA ASP A 66 2.76 -5.51 12.01
C ASP A 66 2.65 -6.74 11.09
N HIS A 67 1.85 -6.65 10.01
CA HIS A 67 1.49 -7.80 9.18
C HIS A 67 1.85 -7.64 7.69
N HIS A 68 2.68 -6.66 7.32
CA HIS A 68 2.99 -6.37 5.92
C HIS A 68 3.45 -7.60 5.14
N LYS A 69 4.19 -8.53 5.77
CA LYS A 69 4.61 -9.77 5.14
C LYS A 69 3.43 -10.62 4.66
N ASN A 70 2.49 -10.92 5.56
CA ASN A 70 1.33 -11.76 5.25
C ASN A 70 0.38 -11.05 4.28
N ILE A 71 0.24 -9.73 4.42
CA ILE A 71 -0.53 -8.89 3.49
C ILE A 71 0.02 -9.04 2.07
N PHE A 72 1.34 -8.90 1.89
CA PHE A 72 1.96 -9.03 0.58
C PHE A 72 1.93 -10.46 0.02
N GLU A 73 1.92 -11.50 0.87
CA GLU A 73 1.67 -12.87 0.42
C GLU A 73 0.26 -13.02 -0.20
N VAL A 74 -0.77 -12.46 0.45
CA VAL A 74 -2.15 -12.46 -0.06
C VAL A 74 -2.26 -11.63 -1.35
N LEU A 75 -1.68 -10.42 -1.37
CA LEU A 75 -1.68 -9.54 -2.54
C LEU A 75 -1.00 -10.20 -3.74
N LEU A 76 0.17 -10.82 -3.55
CA LEU A 76 0.89 -11.51 -4.62
C LEU A 76 0.10 -12.71 -5.14
N ALA A 77 -0.51 -13.51 -4.26
CA ALA A 77 -1.37 -14.61 -4.67
C ALA A 77 -2.58 -14.13 -5.49
N HIS A 78 -3.16 -12.98 -5.14
CA HIS A 78 -4.24 -12.36 -5.90
C HIS A 78 -3.76 -11.85 -7.27
N LEU A 79 -2.69 -11.06 -7.29
CA LEU A 79 -2.12 -10.45 -8.51
C LEU A 79 -1.64 -11.51 -9.51
N SER A 80 -1.10 -12.64 -9.04
CA SER A 80 -0.60 -13.72 -9.90
C SER A 80 -1.69 -14.40 -10.74
N LYS A 81 -2.97 -14.10 -10.50
CA LYS A 81 -4.08 -14.53 -11.37
C LYS A 81 -4.10 -13.78 -12.71
N ASN A 82 -3.61 -12.54 -12.72
CA ASN A 82 -3.67 -11.64 -13.88
C ASN A 82 -2.27 -11.25 -14.42
N PHE A 83 -1.23 -11.42 -13.62
CA PHE A 83 0.15 -11.09 -13.98
C PHE A 83 1.04 -12.32 -13.85
N LYS A 84 1.96 -12.52 -14.80
CA LYS A 84 2.84 -13.70 -14.83
C LYS A 84 3.89 -13.62 -13.73
N ASN A 85 4.43 -12.42 -13.50
CA ASN A 85 5.35 -12.08 -12.44
C ASN A 85 5.01 -10.68 -11.90
N PRO A 86 4.06 -10.57 -10.96
CA PRO A 86 3.59 -9.29 -10.44
C PRO A 86 4.71 -8.35 -10.00
N LYS A 87 5.77 -8.87 -9.36
CA LYS A 87 6.90 -8.04 -8.90
C LYS A 87 7.66 -7.39 -10.06
N LEU A 88 7.91 -8.14 -11.13
CA LEU A 88 8.65 -7.59 -12.28
C LEU A 88 7.80 -6.71 -13.20
N GLU A 89 6.47 -6.77 -13.07
CA GLU A 89 5.51 -6.08 -13.94
C GLU A 89 4.86 -4.86 -13.29
N LEU A 90 4.84 -4.80 -11.96
CA LEU A 90 4.15 -3.77 -11.20
C LEU A 90 5.11 -2.99 -10.31
N GLY A 91 4.77 -1.73 -10.06
CA GLY A 91 5.32 -0.93 -8.98
C GLY A 91 4.28 -0.71 -7.90
N PHE A 92 4.65 -0.93 -6.66
CA PHE A 92 3.79 -0.63 -5.52
C PHE A 92 3.88 0.86 -5.18
N ARG A 93 2.76 1.56 -5.27
CA ARG A 93 2.72 3.03 -5.15
C ARG A 93 2.52 3.47 -3.70
N HIS A 94 1.46 2.98 -3.07
CA HIS A 94 1.09 3.35 -1.70
C HIS A 94 0.01 2.41 -1.16
N VAL A 95 -0.21 2.53 0.15
CA VAL A 95 -1.43 2.06 0.82
C VAL A 95 -2.26 3.26 1.24
N ASN A 96 -3.57 3.16 1.14
CA ASN A 96 -4.52 4.17 1.63
C ASN A 96 -5.52 3.50 2.56
N VAL A 97 -5.58 3.93 3.82
CA VAL A 97 -6.60 3.51 4.78
C VAL A 97 -7.85 4.34 4.53
N VAL A 98 -8.95 3.67 4.22
CA VAL A 98 -10.24 4.30 3.91
C VAL A 98 -11.22 3.94 5.02
N ASP A 99 -11.81 4.95 5.65
CA ASP A 99 -12.87 4.76 6.64
C ASP A 99 -14.24 4.76 5.95
N GLU A 100 -14.91 3.60 5.89
CA GLU A 100 -16.24 3.44 5.32
C GLU A 100 -17.16 2.73 6.31
N ASN A 101 -18.18 3.45 6.80
CA ASN A 101 -19.26 2.90 7.62
C ASN A 101 -18.77 2.16 8.89
N GLU A 102 -17.90 2.81 9.69
CA GLU A 102 -17.35 2.26 10.94
C GLU A 102 -16.40 1.06 10.75
N ILE A 103 -15.94 0.83 9.52
CA ILE A 103 -14.91 -0.16 9.20
C ILE A 103 -13.82 0.53 8.38
N CYS A 104 -12.57 0.39 8.81
CA CYS A 104 -11.43 0.81 7.99
C CYS A 104 -10.96 -0.34 7.09
N ASN A 105 -10.81 -0.03 5.81
CA ASN A 105 -10.22 -0.89 4.80
C ASN A 105 -8.89 -0.30 4.32
N SER A 106 -7.98 -1.14 3.84
CA SER A 106 -6.74 -0.70 3.23
C SER A 106 -6.80 -0.93 1.72
N GLU A 107 -6.73 0.14 0.94
CA GLU A 107 -6.55 0.11 -0.51
C GLU A 107 -5.05 0.08 -0.84
N TYR A 108 -4.62 -0.99 -1.49
CA TYR A 108 -3.26 -1.15 -2.00
C TYR A 108 -3.24 -0.76 -3.47
N VAL A 109 -2.41 0.22 -3.82
CA VAL A 109 -2.35 0.75 -5.18
C VAL A 109 -1.04 0.37 -5.85
N PHE A 110 -1.16 -0.31 -6.98
CA PHE A 110 -0.05 -0.66 -7.87
C PHE A 110 -0.20 0.07 -9.21
N ILE A 111 0.90 0.19 -9.94
CA ILE A 111 0.95 0.73 -11.31
C ILE A 111 1.68 -0.27 -12.20
N ASP A 112 1.16 -0.50 -13.41
CA ASP A 112 1.83 -1.31 -14.43
C ASP A 112 2.62 -0.46 -15.45
N SER A 113 3.35 -1.12 -16.35
CA SER A 113 4.13 -0.45 -17.41
C SER A 113 3.30 0.35 -18.40
N THR A 114 1.98 0.14 -18.44
CA THR A 114 1.03 0.91 -19.28
C THR A 114 0.46 2.13 -18.55
N LYS A 115 0.93 2.41 -17.32
CA LYS A 115 0.44 3.47 -16.42
C LYS A 115 -0.95 3.21 -15.86
N LYS A 116 -1.48 2.00 -16.02
CA LYS A 116 -2.77 1.63 -15.44
C LYS A 116 -2.58 1.36 -13.94
N LYS A 117 -3.50 1.90 -13.14
CA LYS A 117 -3.57 1.65 -11.70
C LYS A 117 -4.33 0.35 -11.43
N VAL A 118 -3.76 -0.50 -10.59
CA VAL A 118 -4.40 -1.69 -10.05
C VAL A 118 -4.65 -1.43 -8.58
N LYS A 119 -5.92 -1.42 -8.19
CA LYS A 119 -6.36 -1.18 -6.80
C LYS A 119 -6.87 -2.48 -6.23
N ILE A 120 -6.44 -2.81 -5.02
CA ILE A 120 -6.92 -3.97 -4.27
C ILE A 120 -7.31 -3.48 -2.89
N THR A 121 -8.57 -3.70 -2.50
CA THR A 121 -9.06 -3.34 -1.17
C THR A 121 -9.05 -4.57 -0.28
N MET A 122 -8.58 -4.41 0.96
CA MET A 122 -8.64 -5.47 1.96
C MET A 122 -9.11 -4.93 3.29
N HIS A 123 -9.86 -5.76 4.02
CA HIS A 123 -10.01 -5.60 5.45
C HIS A 123 -9.09 -6.61 6.13
N GLN A 124 -8.05 -6.12 6.81
CA GLN A 124 -6.96 -6.95 7.34
C GLN A 124 -6.37 -7.86 6.24
N LEU A 125 -6.45 -9.18 6.38
CA LEU A 125 -5.97 -10.16 5.39
C LEU A 125 -7.04 -10.64 4.40
N LYS A 126 -8.24 -10.07 4.43
CA LYS A 126 -9.36 -10.48 3.57
C LYS A 126 -9.54 -9.50 2.43
N LEU A 127 -9.50 -10.01 1.19
CA LEU A 127 -9.83 -9.23 -0.01
C LEU A 127 -11.31 -8.82 0.03
N ILE A 128 -11.57 -7.55 -0.28
CA ILE A 128 -12.92 -7.01 -0.52
C ILE A 128 -13.05 -6.83 -2.03
N ASN A 129 -14.06 -7.47 -2.61
CA ASN A 129 -14.37 -7.41 -4.04
C ASN A 129 -15.37 -6.29 -4.33
#